data_AF-A0A4R0VU87-F1
#
_entry.id   AF-A0A4R0VU87-F1
#
_cell.length_a   1.000
_cell.length_b   1.000
_cell.length_c   1.000
_cell.angle_alpha   90.00
_cell.angle_beta   90.00
_cell.angle_gamma   90.00
#
_symmetry.space_group_name_H-M   'P 1'
#
loop_
_entity.id
_entity.type
_entity.pdbx_description
1 polymer ?
#
loop_
_entity_poly.entity_id
_entity_poly.type
_entity_poly.pdbx_seq_one_letter_code
_entity_poly.pdbx_strand_id
1 'polypeptide(L)'
;MFQGLLLALSIIFIFYGVWSLITACRNKYDAITLYEDIVNMDRTERRSSIIAVKDANRYLLYRDLGWGCDFFPNHATASSTDEDVRQLTTYFADEFEIPAKDFTLSHICVKDSEKPSTEHDGEIRYYEYTLYRASVTVMPDAWRSTEFHVGAKDCRWMTLDEMLADPVINKINHDVVTMVRDNL
;
A
#
# COMPACT_ATOMS: atom_id res chain seq x y z
N MET A 1 57.56 26.22 19.59
CA MET A 1 56.96 25.05 18.89
C MET A 1 55.45 24.93 19.15
N PHE A 2 54.97 25.08 20.39
CA PHE A 2 53.56 24.91 20.75
C PHE A 2 52.59 25.98 20.16
N GLN A 3 53.00 27.25 20.11
CA GLN A 3 52.16 28.34 19.56
C GLN A 3 51.91 28.23 18.04
N GLY A 4 52.89 27.76 17.27
CA GLY A 4 52.74 27.55 15.82
C GLY A 4 51.77 26.42 15.49
N LEU A 5 51.75 25.36 16.30
CA LEU A 5 50.80 24.26 16.17
C LEU A 5 49.37 24.71 16.46
N LEU A 6 49.16 25.51 17.52
CA LEU A 6 47.85 26.02 17.87
C LEU A 6 47.28 26.95 16.79
N LEU A 7 48.11 27.84 16.23
CA LEU A 7 47.72 28.71 15.11
C LEU A 7 47.32 27.91 13.87
N ALA A 8 48.07 26.87 13.53
CA ALA A 8 47.76 26.02 12.39
C ALA A 8 46.41 25.29 12.58
N LEU A 9 46.14 24.77 13.78
CA LEU A 9 44.87 24.12 14.10
C LEU A 9 43.69 25.11 14.04
N SER A 10 43.86 26.33 14.55
CA SER A 10 42.81 27.36 14.49
C SER A 10 42.44 27.71 13.06
N ILE A 11 43.43 27.83 12.16
CA ILE A 11 43.20 28.13 10.75
C ILE A 11 42.40 26.99 10.08
N ILE A 12 42.75 25.74 10.34
CA ILE A 12 42.03 24.57 9.81
C ILE A 12 40.56 24.57 10.27
N PHE A 13 40.30 24.82 11.55
CA PHE A 13 38.94 24.89 12.09
C PHE A 13 38.13 26.04 11.47
N ILE A 14 38.74 27.19 11.24
CA ILE A 14 38.08 28.33 10.58
C ILE A 14 37.72 27.97 9.13
N PHE A 15 38.65 27.37 8.38
CA PHE A 15 38.37 26.93 7.01
C PHE A 15 37.27 25.88 6.94
N TYR A 16 37.29 24.90 7.85
CA TYR A 16 36.23 23.90 7.94
C TYR A 16 34.88 24.52 8.33
N GLY A 17 34.87 25.45 9.27
CA GLY A 17 33.67 26.19 9.68
C GLY A 17 33.07 27.01 8.53
N VAL A 18 33.91 27.74 7.79
CA VAL A 18 33.49 28.51 6.62
C VAL A 18 32.97 27.61 5.50
N TRP A 19 33.66 26.49 5.22
CA TRP A 19 33.20 25.50 4.25
C TRP A 19 31.85 24.89 4.63
N SER A 20 31.69 24.51 5.89
CA SER A 20 30.45 23.96 6.45
C SER A 20 29.30 24.98 6.36
N LEU A 21 29.56 26.25 6.70
CA LEU A 21 28.56 27.32 6.63
C LEU A 21 28.13 27.60 5.18
N ILE A 22 29.06 27.61 4.23
CA ILE A 22 28.76 27.78 2.80
C ILE A 22 27.94 26.60 2.29
N THR A 23 28.28 25.37 2.69
CA THR A 23 27.54 24.16 2.31
C THR A 23 26.12 24.19 2.87
N ALA A 24 25.96 24.56 4.14
CA ALA A 24 24.66 24.70 4.78
C ALA A 24 23.81 25.83 4.16
N CYS A 25 24.44 26.92 3.70
CA CYS A 25 23.75 28.02 3.04
C CYS A 25 23.41 27.72 1.56
N ARG A 26 24.15 26.84 0.88
CA ARG A 26 23.86 26.40 -0.49
C ARG A 26 22.83 25.27 -0.55
N ASN A 27 22.79 24.39 0.45
CA ASN A 27 21.79 23.33 0.58
C ASN A 27 20.60 23.77 1.46
N LYS A 28 20.05 24.98 1.23
CA LYS A 28 18.79 25.35 1.87
C LYS A 28 17.67 24.56 1.21
N TYR A 29 17.29 23.47 1.85
CA TYR A 29 16.02 22.81 1.62
C TYR A 29 14.92 23.79 2.04
N ASP A 30 14.40 24.53 1.05
CA ASP A 30 13.44 25.62 1.26
C ASP A 30 12.01 25.09 1.11
N ALA A 31 11.03 25.86 1.58
CA ALA A 31 9.62 25.50 1.53
C ALA A 31 9.13 25.16 0.12
N ILE A 32 9.73 25.77 -0.92
CA ILE A 32 9.41 25.46 -2.33
C ILE A 32 9.88 24.05 -2.69
N THR A 33 11.11 23.67 -2.35
CA THR A 33 11.63 22.32 -2.61
C THR A 33 10.85 21.27 -1.81
N LEU A 34 10.53 21.56 -0.55
CA LEU A 34 9.67 20.70 0.26
C LEU A 34 8.27 20.55 -0.36
N TYR A 35 7.69 21.64 -0.86
CA TYR A 35 6.38 21.60 -1.52
C TYR A 35 6.42 20.80 -2.83
N GLU A 36 7.44 21.01 -3.66
CA GLU A 36 7.64 20.24 -4.89
C GLU A 36 7.85 18.76 -4.60
N ASP A 37 8.61 18.41 -3.55
CA ASP A 37 8.81 17.03 -3.11
C ASP A 37 7.49 16.41 -2.62
N ILE A 38 6.69 17.12 -1.82
CA ILE A 38 5.36 16.67 -1.38
C ILE A 38 4.44 16.43 -2.58
N VAL A 39 4.39 17.37 -3.54
CA VAL A 39 3.57 17.25 -4.74
C VAL A 39 4.03 16.10 -5.64
N ASN A 40 5.35 15.91 -5.78
CA ASN A 40 5.88 14.80 -6.55
C ASN A 40 5.60 13.45 -5.87
N MET A 41 5.72 13.39 -4.55
CA MET A 41 5.40 12.20 -3.76
C MET A 41 3.93 11.83 -3.89
N ASP A 42 3.01 12.79 -3.71
CA ASP A 42 1.55 12.60 -3.90
C ASP A 42 1.20 12.13 -5.32
N ARG A 43 1.91 12.62 -6.34
CA ARG A 43 1.73 12.16 -7.74
C ARG A 43 2.23 10.74 -7.99
N THR A 44 3.23 10.29 -7.24
CA THR A 44 3.80 8.93 -7.36
C THR A 44 3.08 7.91 -6.50
N GLU A 45 2.39 8.37 -5.45
CA GLU A 45 1.67 7.52 -4.51
C GLU A 45 0.47 6.85 -5.19
N ARG A 46 0.40 5.53 -5.05
CA ARG A 46 -0.74 4.73 -5.51
C ARG A 46 -1.61 4.38 -4.32
N ARG A 47 -2.80 4.97 -4.27
CA ARG A 47 -3.78 4.69 -3.23
C ARG A 47 -4.71 3.57 -3.65
N SER A 48 -4.77 2.52 -2.84
CA SER A 48 -5.61 1.35 -3.10
C SER A 48 -6.40 0.96 -1.87
N SER A 49 -7.72 0.91 -2.01
CA SER A 49 -8.61 0.42 -0.99
C SER A 49 -8.81 -1.09 -1.15
N ILE A 50 -8.64 -1.81 -0.05
CA ILE A 50 -8.63 -3.27 0.04
C ILE A 50 -9.88 -3.72 0.79
N ILE A 51 -10.62 -4.69 0.26
CA ILE A 51 -11.75 -5.31 0.93
C ILE A 51 -11.36 -6.71 1.40
N ALA A 52 -11.25 -6.89 2.71
CA ALA A 52 -11.08 -8.19 3.31
C ALA A 52 -12.43 -8.82 3.63
N VAL A 53 -12.70 -9.96 2.98
CA VAL A 53 -13.91 -10.78 3.20
C VAL A 53 -13.43 -12.12 3.74
N LYS A 54 -14.02 -12.58 4.85
CA LYS A 54 -13.58 -13.78 5.55
C LYS A 54 -14.69 -14.84 5.56
N ASP A 55 -14.34 -16.07 5.20
CA ASP A 55 -15.14 -17.27 5.42
C ASP A 55 -14.35 -18.23 6.33
N ALA A 56 -14.81 -18.40 7.57
CA ALA A 56 -14.07 -19.06 8.63
C ALA A 56 -12.65 -18.49 8.82
N ASN A 57 -11.60 -19.20 8.38
CA ASN A 57 -10.19 -18.79 8.45
C ASN A 57 -9.58 -18.43 7.09
N ARG A 58 -10.39 -18.39 6.03
CA ARG A 58 -9.97 -18.08 4.67
C ARG A 58 -10.48 -16.72 4.25
N TYR A 59 -9.79 -16.11 3.30
CA TYR A 59 -10.12 -14.83 2.72
C TYR A 59 -10.33 -14.95 1.21
N LEU A 60 -11.25 -14.13 0.70
CA LEU A 60 -11.55 -14.07 -0.71
C LEU A 60 -10.41 -13.39 -1.47
N LEU A 61 -9.93 -14.04 -2.51
CA LEU A 61 -9.01 -13.48 -3.49
C LEU A 61 -9.59 -13.62 -4.91
N TYR A 62 -9.12 -12.76 -5.82
CA TYR A 62 -9.30 -12.92 -7.26
C TYR A 62 -7.95 -12.99 -7.97
N ARG A 63 -7.89 -13.75 -9.06
CA ARG A 63 -6.72 -13.84 -9.94
C ARG A 63 -6.67 -12.61 -10.85
N ASP A 64 -5.60 -11.84 -10.73
CA ASP A 64 -5.23 -10.85 -11.72
C ASP A 64 -4.28 -11.46 -12.75
N LEU A 65 -4.70 -11.46 -14.02
CA LEU A 65 -3.92 -12.04 -15.11
C LEU A 65 -2.75 -11.15 -15.56
N GLY A 66 -2.83 -9.83 -15.37
CA GLY A 66 -1.76 -8.91 -15.73
C GLY A 66 -0.55 -9.07 -14.80
N TRP A 67 -0.82 -9.22 -13.51
CA TRP A 67 0.21 -9.46 -12.49
C TRP A 67 0.57 -10.93 -12.32
N GLY A 68 -0.27 -11.85 -12.81
CA GLY A 68 -0.15 -13.28 -12.55
C GLY A 68 -0.23 -13.62 -11.05
N CYS A 69 -0.96 -12.81 -10.28
CA CYS A 69 -1.01 -12.86 -8.81
C CYS A 69 -2.47 -12.83 -8.34
N ASP A 70 -2.72 -13.39 -7.17
CA ASP A 70 -4.00 -13.30 -6.50
C ASP A 70 -4.02 -12.14 -5.50
N PHE A 71 -5.08 -11.36 -5.56
CA PHE A 71 -5.26 -10.18 -4.71
C PHE A 71 -6.58 -10.27 -3.94
N PHE A 72 -6.58 -9.66 -2.77
CA PHE A 72 -7.84 -9.26 -2.13
C PHE A 72 -8.61 -8.35 -3.11
N PRO A 73 -9.96 -8.40 -3.11
CA PRO A 73 -10.76 -7.41 -3.82
C PRO A 73 -10.26 -6.00 -3.50
N ASN A 74 -9.92 -5.24 -4.54
CA ASN A 74 -9.31 -3.93 -4.39
C ASN A 74 -9.76 -2.98 -5.50
N HIS A 75 -9.71 -1.69 -5.19
CA HIS A 75 -10.01 -0.60 -6.11
C HIS A 75 -9.20 0.64 -5.74
N ALA A 76 -8.95 1.55 -6.69
CA ALA A 76 -8.32 2.83 -6.42
C ALA A 76 -9.11 3.61 -5.35
N THR A 77 -8.40 4.14 -4.34
CA THR A 77 -9.02 4.87 -3.23
C THR A 77 -9.62 6.20 -3.71
N ALA A 78 -10.85 6.49 -3.32
CA ALA A 78 -11.53 7.74 -3.66
C ALA A 78 -11.05 8.93 -2.79
N SER A 79 -11.50 10.14 -3.13
CA SER A 79 -11.02 11.38 -2.50
C SER A 79 -11.44 11.57 -1.04
N SER A 80 -12.47 10.84 -0.60
CA SER A 80 -12.99 10.88 0.77
C SER A 80 -13.50 9.50 1.18
N THR A 81 -13.48 9.21 2.50
CA THR A 81 -13.94 7.92 3.04
C THR A 81 -15.37 7.58 2.63
N ASP A 82 -16.29 8.56 2.64
CA ASP A 82 -17.68 8.33 2.28
C ASP A 82 -17.85 8.00 0.79
N GLU A 83 -17.08 8.65 -0.08
CA GLU A 83 -17.04 8.34 -1.51
C GLU A 83 -16.42 6.96 -1.74
N ASP A 84 -15.36 6.64 -1.01
CA ASP A 84 -14.65 5.38 -1.14
C ASP A 84 -15.54 4.21 -0.72
N VAL A 85 -16.26 4.32 0.40
CA VAL A 85 -17.23 3.29 0.82
C VAL A 85 -18.33 3.11 -0.21
N ARG A 86 -18.87 4.19 -0.80
CA ARG A 86 -19.89 4.07 -1.86
C ARG A 86 -19.33 3.37 -3.09
N GLN A 87 -18.16 3.79 -3.57
CA GLN A 87 -17.50 3.22 -4.72
C GLN A 87 -17.18 1.73 -4.49
N LEU A 88 -16.59 1.39 -3.34
CA LEU A 88 -16.28 0.00 -2.98
C LEU A 88 -17.53 -0.85 -2.84
N THR A 89 -18.63 -0.29 -2.33
CA THR A 89 -19.91 -1.02 -2.24
C THR A 89 -20.43 -1.35 -3.63
N THR A 90 -20.44 -0.39 -4.56
CA THR A 90 -20.86 -0.63 -5.95
C THR A 90 -19.93 -1.61 -6.65
N TYR A 91 -18.62 -1.36 -6.58
CA TYR A 91 -17.59 -2.25 -7.14
C TYR A 91 -17.75 -3.68 -6.63
N PHE A 92 -17.83 -3.87 -5.31
CA PHE A 92 -17.90 -5.19 -4.73
C PHE A 92 -19.22 -5.90 -5.07
N ALA A 93 -20.32 -5.16 -5.12
CA ALA A 93 -21.61 -5.73 -5.49
C ALA A 93 -21.66 -6.17 -6.96
N ASP A 94 -21.17 -5.32 -7.86
CA ASP A 94 -21.26 -5.54 -9.31
C ASP A 94 -20.22 -6.58 -9.78
N GLU A 95 -18.97 -6.46 -9.34
CA GLU A 95 -17.86 -7.28 -9.86
C GLU A 95 -17.73 -8.65 -9.17
N PHE A 96 -18.30 -8.82 -7.97
CA PHE A 96 -18.29 -10.09 -7.25
C PHE A 96 -19.69 -10.69 -7.08
N GLU A 97 -20.71 -10.09 -7.73
CA GLU A 97 -22.09 -10.57 -7.80
C GLU A 97 -22.73 -10.85 -6.42
N ILE A 98 -22.45 -9.98 -5.44
CA ILE A 98 -23.05 -10.02 -4.11
C ILE A 98 -24.01 -8.83 -3.93
N PRO A 99 -25.29 -9.01 -3.56
CA PRO A 99 -26.18 -7.88 -3.38
C PRO A 99 -25.68 -6.90 -2.31
N ALA A 100 -25.71 -5.59 -2.59
CA ALA A 100 -25.23 -4.55 -1.67
C ALA A 100 -25.89 -4.57 -0.28
N LYS A 101 -27.11 -5.13 -0.17
CA LYS A 101 -27.82 -5.33 1.10
C LYS A 101 -27.29 -6.50 1.95
N ASP A 102 -26.52 -7.40 1.33
CA ASP A 102 -26.06 -8.66 1.92
C ASP A 102 -24.63 -8.54 2.47
N PHE A 103 -24.07 -7.33 2.50
CA PHE A 103 -22.81 -7.03 3.20
C PHE A 103 -22.77 -5.59 3.72
N THR A 104 -21.82 -5.33 4.61
CA THR A 104 -21.45 -3.98 5.05
C THR A 104 -19.93 -3.82 5.02
N LEU A 105 -19.45 -2.61 4.76
CA LEU A 105 -18.03 -2.28 4.80
C LEU A 105 -17.70 -1.48 6.06
N SER A 106 -16.67 -1.89 6.80
CA SER A 106 -16.14 -1.18 7.95
C SER A 106 -14.68 -0.82 7.70
N HIS A 107 -14.34 0.46 7.78
CA HIS A 107 -12.95 0.92 7.74
C HIS A 107 -12.17 0.36 8.94
N ILE A 108 -10.97 -0.16 8.69
CA ILE A 108 -10.10 -0.77 9.71
C ILE A 108 -8.88 0.12 9.95
N CYS A 109 -8.05 0.32 8.95
CA CYS A 109 -6.82 1.10 9.05
C CYS A 109 -6.32 1.58 7.68
N VAL A 110 -5.38 2.50 7.70
CA VAL A 110 -4.58 2.92 6.54
C VAL A 110 -3.13 2.53 6.81
N LYS A 111 -2.41 2.06 5.78
CA LYS A 111 -1.00 1.67 5.90
C LYS A 111 -0.21 2.07 4.66
N ASP A 112 0.91 2.75 4.90
CA ASP A 112 1.88 3.08 3.87
C ASP A 112 2.80 1.89 3.59
N SER A 113 3.19 1.74 2.33
CA SER A 113 4.12 0.73 1.84
C SER A 113 5.05 1.34 0.80
N GLU A 114 6.35 1.09 0.97
CA GLU A 114 7.37 1.45 0.00
C GLU A 114 8.03 0.16 -0.49
N LYS A 115 7.92 -0.13 -1.79
CA LYS A 115 8.54 -1.33 -2.37
C LYS A 115 8.99 -1.13 -3.81
N PRO A 116 10.07 -1.80 -4.24
CA PRO A 116 10.46 -1.83 -5.64
C PRO A 116 9.35 -2.46 -6.47
N SER A 117 8.98 -1.81 -7.56
CA SER A 117 7.98 -2.30 -8.49
C SER A 117 8.50 -3.50 -9.25
N THR A 118 7.74 -4.61 -9.21
CA THR A 118 8.05 -5.79 -10.03
C THR A 118 7.74 -5.58 -11.52
N GLU A 119 6.96 -4.56 -11.87
CA GLU A 119 6.58 -4.22 -13.25
C GLU A 119 7.48 -3.15 -13.90
N HIS A 120 8.18 -2.33 -13.11
CA HIS A 120 8.94 -1.17 -13.58
C HIS A 120 10.41 -1.26 -13.15
N ASP A 121 11.07 -2.37 -13.50
CA ASP A 121 12.52 -2.56 -13.34
C ASP A 121 13.08 -2.25 -11.93
N GLY A 122 12.26 -2.41 -10.89
CA GLY A 122 12.65 -2.17 -9.51
C GLY A 122 12.55 -0.72 -9.03
N GLU A 123 11.92 0.18 -9.80
CA GLU A 123 11.61 1.54 -9.35
C GLU A 123 10.81 1.51 -8.03
N ILE A 124 11.24 2.31 -7.06
CA ILE A 124 10.54 2.43 -5.79
C ILE A 124 9.15 3.02 -6.03
N ARG A 125 8.13 2.36 -5.51
CA ARG A 125 6.75 2.82 -5.50
C ARG A 125 6.25 2.99 -4.08
N TYR A 126 5.53 4.10 -3.89
CA TYR A 126 4.81 4.43 -2.68
C TYR A 126 3.35 4.01 -2.85
N TYR A 127 2.85 3.24 -1.90
CA TYR A 127 1.47 2.80 -1.84
C TYR A 127 0.87 3.23 -0.52
N GLU A 128 -0.37 3.70 -0.55
CA GLU A 128 -1.22 3.88 0.62
C GLU A 128 -2.36 2.87 0.49
N TYR A 129 -2.44 1.92 1.43
CA TYR A 129 -3.51 0.93 1.45
C TYR A 129 -4.55 1.28 2.50
N THR A 130 -5.81 1.43 2.08
CA THR A 130 -6.95 1.59 3.00
C THR A 130 -7.67 0.26 3.16
N LEU A 131 -7.63 -0.34 4.36
CA LEU A 131 -8.26 -1.63 4.63
C LEU A 131 -9.70 -1.48 5.11
N TYR A 132 -10.61 -2.14 4.41
CA TYR A 132 -12.00 -2.34 4.80
C TYR A 132 -12.28 -3.81 5.09
N ARG A 133 -13.06 -4.08 6.14
CA ARG A 133 -13.65 -5.40 6.38
C ARG A 133 -15.06 -5.45 5.80
N ALA A 134 -15.30 -6.41 4.91
CA ALA A 134 -16.64 -6.77 4.49
C ALA A 134 -17.25 -7.78 5.47
N SER A 135 -18.37 -7.42 6.07
CA SER A 135 -19.18 -8.34 6.89
C SER A 135 -20.36 -8.81 6.07
N VAL A 136 -20.25 -10.01 5.50
CA VAL A 136 -21.28 -10.63 4.64
C VAL A 136 -22.34 -11.27 5.52
N THR A 137 -23.61 -10.87 5.33
CA THR A 137 -24.76 -11.40 6.06
C THR A 137 -25.37 -12.61 5.35
N VAL A 138 -25.33 -12.63 4.01
CA VAL A 138 -25.78 -13.74 3.19
C VAL A 138 -24.71 -14.06 2.15
N MET A 139 -24.08 -15.24 2.30
CA MET A 139 -23.04 -15.68 1.37
C MET A 139 -23.68 -16.13 0.04
N PRO A 140 -23.23 -15.61 -1.12
CA PRO A 140 -23.68 -16.10 -2.42
C PRO A 140 -23.40 -17.60 -2.60
N ASP A 141 -24.31 -18.33 -3.24
CA ASP A 141 -24.12 -19.77 -3.45
C ASP A 141 -22.90 -20.09 -4.32
N ALA A 142 -22.56 -19.20 -5.26
CA ALA A 142 -21.37 -19.32 -6.10
C ALA A 142 -20.06 -19.33 -5.30
N TRP A 143 -20.03 -18.66 -4.13
CA TRP A 143 -18.81 -18.53 -3.32
C TRP A 143 -18.59 -19.73 -2.39
N ARG A 144 -19.48 -20.72 -2.38
CA ARG A 144 -19.37 -21.88 -1.45
C ARG A 144 -18.22 -22.82 -1.79
N SER A 145 -17.81 -22.86 -3.06
CA SER A 145 -16.68 -23.65 -3.52
C SER A 145 -15.35 -22.98 -3.13
N THR A 146 -14.29 -23.77 -2.94
CA THR A 146 -12.95 -23.23 -2.66
C THR A 146 -12.43 -22.33 -3.78
N GLU A 147 -12.75 -22.68 -5.03
CA GLU A 147 -12.48 -21.90 -6.24
C GLU A 147 -13.77 -21.76 -7.01
N PHE A 148 -14.00 -20.58 -7.60
CA PHE A 148 -15.23 -20.26 -8.30
C PHE A 148 -15.03 -19.09 -9.26
N HIS A 149 -15.99 -18.89 -10.15
CA HIS A 149 -15.99 -17.81 -11.13
C HIS A 149 -17.20 -16.91 -10.88
N VAL A 150 -16.99 -15.60 -10.81
CA VAL A 150 -18.05 -14.57 -10.68
C VAL A 150 -17.74 -13.40 -11.59
N GLY A 151 -18.71 -12.92 -12.36
CA GLY A 151 -18.50 -11.90 -13.37
C GLY A 151 -17.39 -12.29 -14.36
N ALA A 152 -16.29 -11.53 -14.36
CA ALA A 152 -15.10 -11.80 -15.17
C ALA A 152 -13.90 -12.27 -14.33
N LYS A 153 -14.13 -12.66 -13.06
CA LYS A 153 -13.07 -12.95 -12.09
C LYS A 153 -13.05 -14.43 -11.74
N ASP A 154 -11.86 -15.01 -11.82
CA ASP A 154 -11.56 -16.28 -11.15
C ASP A 154 -11.20 -15.99 -9.71
N CYS A 155 -11.96 -16.57 -8.78
CA CYS A 155 -11.86 -16.34 -7.35
C CYS A 155 -11.48 -17.61 -6.61
N ARG A 156 -10.81 -17.43 -5.47
CA ARG A 156 -10.51 -18.53 -4.54
C ARG A 156 -10.46 -18.07 -3.10
N TRP A 157 -10.70 -19.01 -2.20
CA TRP A 157 -10.51 -18.85 -0.78
C TRP A 157 -9.13 -19.34 -0.36
N MET A 158 -8.33 -18.49 0.27
CA MET A 158 -7.03 -18.86 0.83
C MET A 158 -6.89 -18.39 2.27
N THR A 159 -6.22 -19.17 3.09
CA THR A 159 -5.75 -18.74 4.42
C THR A 159 -4.58 -17.77 4.27
N LEU A 160 -4.33 -16.94 5.29
CA LEU A 160 -3.17 -16.04 5.30
C LEU A 160 -1.85 -16.81 5.26
N ASP A 161 -1.79 -18.00 5.88
CA ASP A 161 -0.60 -18.85 5.86
C ASP A 161 -0.30 -19.37 4.45
N GLU A 162 -1.33 -19.79 3.69
CA GLU A 162 -1.18 -20.17 2.29
C GLU A 162 -0.71 -18.99 1.43
N MET A 163 -1.23 -17.78 1.67
CA MET A 163 -0.80 -16.57 0.96
C MET A 163 0.66 -16.21 1.23
N LEU A 164 1.12 -16.34 2.48
CA LEU A 164 2.50 -16.07 2.86
C LEU A 164 3.47 -17.17 2.36
N ALA A 165 2.99 -18.40 2.22
CA ALA A 165 3.75 -19.51 1.66
C ALA A 165 3.81 -19.49 0.12
N ASP A 166 2.84 -18.87 -0.56
CA ASP A 166 2.84 -18.70 -2.01
C ASP A 166 3.94 -17.70 -2.42
N PRO A 167 4.94 -18.10 -3.21
CA PRO A 167 6.09 -17.24 -3.51
C PRO A 167 5.72 -16.04 -4.38
N VAL A 168 4.64 -16.11 -5.17
CA VAL A 168 4.20 -15.00 -6.02
C VAL A 168 3.45 -13.98 -5.18
N ILE A 169 2.48 -14.43 -4.37
CA ILE A 169 1.73 -13.56 -3.47
C ILE A 169 2.67 -12.93 -2.44
N ASN A 170 3.57 -13.71 -1.86
CA ASN A 170 4.53 -13.22 -0.88
C ASN A 170 5.57 -12.26 -1.48
N LYS A 171 5.83 -12.30 -2.79
CA LYS A 171 6.70 -11.31 -3.44
C LYS A 171 5.95 -10.04 -3.79
N ILE A 172 4.73 -10.15 -4.32
CA ILE A 172 3.99 -9.03 -4.91
C ILE A 172 3.12 -8.32 -3.87
N ASN A 173 2.47 -9.07 -2.98
CA ASN A 173 1.38 -8.59 -2.13
C ASN A 173 1.62 -8.76 -0.62
N HIS A 174 2.87 -9.02 -0.21
CA HIS A 174 3.25 -9.25 1.20
C HIS A 174 2.67 -8.21 2.15
N ASP A 175 2.80 -6.93 1.80
CA ASP A 175 2.42 -5.82 2.69
C ASP A 175 0.92 -5.80 2.99
N VAL A 176 0.09 -6.17 2.01
CA VAL A 176 -1.37 -6.27 2.17
C VAL A 176 -1.72 -7.52 2.97
N VAL A 177 -1.09 -8.67 2.68
CA VAL A 177 -1.34 -9.92 3.43
C VAL A 177 -0.98 -9.74 4.91
N THR A 178 0.17 -9.13 5.21
CA THR A 178 0.58 -8.81 6.58
C THR A 178 -0.32 -7.76 7.22
N MET A 179 -0.73 -6.73 6.48
CA MET A 179 -1.69 -5.74 6.97
C MET A 179 -3.01 -6.41 7.40
N VAL A 180 -3.56 -7.32 6.60
CA VAL A 180 -4.78 -8.06 6.95
C VAL A 180 -4.54 -8.92 8.19
N ARG A 181 -3.45 -9.70 8.22
CA ARG A 181 -3.09 -10.55 9.38
C ARG A 181 -3.01 -9.78 10.69
N ASP A 182 -2.41 -8.60 10.65
CA ASP A 182 -2.10 -7.84 11.87
C ASP A 182 -3.32 -7.06 12.37
N ASN A 183 -4.41 -6.95 11.58
CA ASN A 183 -5.58 -6.14 11.90
C ASN A 183 -6.94 -6.90 11.91
N LEU A 184 -7.02 -8.15 11.40
CA LEU A 184 -8.27 -8.93 11.25
C LEU A 184 -8.15 -10.44 11.57
#